data_AF-A0A951CS24-F1
#
_entry.id   AF-A0A951CS24-F1
#
_cell.length_a   1.000
_cell.length_b   1.000
_cell.length_c   1.000
_cell.angle_alpha   90.00
_cell.angle_beta   90.00
_cell.angle_gamma   90.00
#
_symmetry.space_group_name_H-M   'P 1'
#
loop_
_entity.id
_entity.type
_entity.pdbx_description
1 polymer ?
#
loop_
_entity_poly.entity_id
_entity_poly.type
_entity_poly.pdbx_seq_one_letter_code
_entity_poly.pdbx_strand_id
1 'polypeptide(L)'
;MATIKPTPPDWKGGRYIRMISPQRFFAPNFSVRALIAAAYGLSPPVIRGGPAWLDADRYDINAVTPGDVRPNLDDQMAMLRELLVDRFKLTFHREQREFSVYALTINRNGPKLKASAAPVDDPPELVNIVYPGEGVRLPARNATMGQFAAMMQRSIFDRPVLDRTGLPGRYDFDLEWTPDEFQFDGTLKDNPESTKPGIFAALQEQLGLKLEATRGPVLAMIIDGVTRPSEN
;
A
#
# COMPACT_ATOMS: atom_id res chain seq x y z
N MET A 1 -22.93 8.72 -0.96
CA MET A 1 -23.62 7.63 -0.20
C MET A 1 -22.77 6.39 -0.30
N ALA A 2 -22.59 5.65 0.80
CA ALA A 2 -21.80 4.41 0.83
C ALA A 2 -22.65 3.23 1.27
N THR A 3 -22.37 2.06 0.70
CA THR A 3 -22.96 0.78 1.04
C THR A 3 -21.84 -0.18 1.40
N ILE A 4 -22.03 -0.89 2.51
CA ILE A 4 -21.11 -1.89 3.06
C ILE A 4 -21.92 -3.17 3.21
N LYS A 5 -21.48 -4.23 2.53
CA LYS A 5 -22.16 -5.54 2.57
C LYS A 5 -21.15 -6.62 2.91
N PRO A 6 -21.54 -7.66 3.68
CA PRO A 6 -20.72 -8.86 3.78
C PRO A 6 -20.44 -9.42 2.38
N THR A 7 -19.18 -9.79 2.12
CA THR A 7 -18.80 -10.41 0.86
C THR A 7 -19.40 -11.82 0.80
N PRO A 8 -20.00 -12.24 -0.34
CA PRO A 8 -20.53 -13.60 -0.50
C PRO A 8 -19.45 -14.69 -0.31
N PRO A 9 -19.77 -15.84 0.31
CA PRO A 9 -18.81 -16.92 0.51
C PRO A 9 -18.22 -17.51 -0.78
N ASP A 10 -18.93 -17.39 -1.90
CA ASP A 10 -18.56 -17.90 -3.21
C ASP A 10 -17.85 -16.87 -4.11
N TRP A 11 -17.41 -15.73 -3.54
CA TRP A 11 -16.72 -14.68 -4.27
C TRP A 11 -15.46 -15.20 -4.99
N LYS A 12 -15.40 -15.00 -6.32
CA LYS A 12 -14.27 -15.42 -7.18
C LYS A 12 -13.45 -14.26 -7.75
N GLY A 13 -13.78 -13.01 -7.40
CA GLY A 13 -13.10 -11.84 -7.93
C GLY A 13 -11.78 -11.52 -7.22
N GLY A 14 -10.92 -10.75 -7.87
CA GLY A 14 -9.71 -10.21 -7.24
C GLY A 14 -10.03 -9.13 -6.19
N ARG A 15 -9.06 -8.87 -5.32
CA ARG A 15 -9.11 -7.82 -4.30
C ARG A 15 -8.43 -6.55 -4.82
N TYR A 16 -9.12 -5.42 -4.81
CA TYR A 16 -8.57 -4.15 -5.26
C TYR A 16 -9.29 -2.96 -4.61
N ILE A 17 -8.61 -1.83 -4.47
CA ILE A 17 -9.24 -0.56 -4.03
C ILE A 17 -9.02 0.46 -5.13
N ARG A 18 -10.08 0.91 -5.79
CA ARG A 18 -9.98 1.92 -6.85
C ARG A 18 -11.30 2.64 -7.08
N MET A 19 -11.19 3.76 -7.78
CA MET A 19 -12.32 4.35 -8.50
C MET A 19 -12.62 3.52 -9.75
N ILE A 20 -13.83 2.96 -9.84
CA ILE A 20 -14.32 2.22 -11.03
C ILE A 20 -15.08 3.11 -12.02
N SER A 21 -15.39 4.35 -11.60
CA SER A 21 -15.80 5.47 -12.43
C SER A 21 -15.35 6.76 -11.73
N PRO A 22 -15.42 7.95 -12.36
CA PRO A 22 -15.00 9.20 -11.72
C PRO A 22 -15.61 9.46 -10.34
N GLN A 23 -16.83 8.97 -10.09
CA GLN A 23 -17.58 9.20 -8.87
C GLN A 23 -17.84 7.93 -8.04
N ARG A 24 -17.25 6.79 -8.40
CA ARG A 24 -17.55 5.51 -7.74
C ARG A 24 -16.31 4.81 -7.24
N PHE A 25 -16.16 4.77 -5.93
CA PHE A 25 -15.17 4.01 -5.20
C PHE A 25 -15.67 2.58 -4.97
N PHE A 26 -14.80 1.60 -5.20
CA PHE A 26 -15.12 0.19 -4.95
C PHE A 26 -13.94 -0.56 -4.33
N ALA A 27 -14.24 -1.33 -3.29
CA ALA A 27 -13.31 -2.23 -2.61
C ALA A 27 -14.01 -3.56 -2.28
N PRO A 28 -13.94 -4.58 -3.16
CA PRO A 28 -14.54 -5.88 -2.90
C PRO A 28 -13.64 -6.78 -2.04
N ASN A 29 -14.28 -7.60 -1.20
CA ASN A 29 -13.65 -8.69 -0.47
C ASN A 29 -12.48 -8.27 0.43
N PHE A 30 -12.66 -7.22 1.24
CA PHE A 30 -11.65 -6.78 2.21
C PHE A 30 -12.01 -7.15 3.64
N SER A 31 -11.01 -7.57 4.41
CA SER A 31 -11.11 -7.58 5.87
C SER A 31 -11.08 -6.16 6.42
N VAL A 32 -11.66 -5.93 7.59
CA VAL A 32 -11.62 -4.59 8.20
C VAL A 32 -10.19 -4.18 8.54
N ARG A 33 -9.33 -5.11 8.98
CA ARG A 33 -7.90 -4.80 9.19
C ARG A 33 -7.21 -4.37 7.89
N ALA A 34 -7.54 -5.00 6.76
CA ALA A 34 -6.97 -4.64 5.47
C ALA A 34 -7.50 -3.28 4.96
N LEU A 35 -8.76 -2.93 5.24
CA LEU A 35 -9.30 -1.59 4.95
C LEU A 35 -8.58 -0.51 5.78
N ILE A 36 -8.35 -0.77 7.07
CA ILE A 36 -7.60 0.14 7.95
C ILE A 36 -6.16 0.29 7.43
N ALA A 37 -5.50 -0.82 7.10
CA ALA A 37 -4.16 -0.81 6.52
C ALA A 37 -4.08 0.07 5.26
N ALA A 38 -5.04 -0.07 4.35
CA ALA A 38 -5.12 0.74 3.15
C ALA A 38 -5.35 2.23 3.47
N ALA A 39 -6.33 2.54 4.32
CA ALA A 39 -6.76 3.92 4.59
C ALA A 39 -5.68 4.76 5.31
N TYR A 40 -4.81 4.10 6.09
CA TYR A 40 -3.75 4.75 6.86
C TYR A 40 -2.34 4.51 6.32
N GLY A 41 -2.20 3.80 5.19
CA GLY A 41 -0.89 3.52 4.58
C GLY A 41 0.02 2.66 5.44
N LEU A 42 -0.55 1.67 6.14
CA LEU A 42 0.16 0.80 7.08
C LEU A 42 0.25 -0.63 6.55
N SER A 43 1.32 -1.34 6.89
CA SER A 43 1.35 -2.80 6.75
C SER A 43 0.38 -3.46 7.78
N PRO A 44 -0.40 -4.49 7.42
CA PRO A 44 -1.31 -5.15 8.36
C PRO A 44 -0.64 -5.61 9.68
N PRO A 45 0.62 -6.12 9.69
CA PRO A 45 1.30 -6.50 10.91
C PRO A 45 1.60 -5.38 11.89
N VAL A 46 1.42 -4.09 11.59
CA VAL A 46 1.60 -3.02 12.59
C VAL A 46 0.30 -2.55 13.23
N ILE A 47 -0.82 -3.11 12.78
CA ILE A 47 -2.14 -2.87 13.35
C ILE A 47 -2.40 -3.96 14.39
N ARG A 48 -2.57 -3.58 15.65
CA ARG A 48 -2.69 -4.47 16.81
C ARG A 48 -4.00 -4.24 17.56
N GLY A 49 -4.38 -5.22 18.36
CA GLY A 49 -5.63 -5.20 19.11
C GLY A 49 -6.86 -5.39 18.21
N GLY A 50 -8.01 -5.12 18.81
CA GLY A 50 -9.32 -5.35 18.22
C GLY A 50 -9.79 -6.82 18.25
N PRO A 51 -11.07 -7.06 17.96
CA PRO A 51 -11.66 -8.39 17.96
C PRO A 51 -11.23 -9.22 16.74
N ALA A 52 -11.22 -10.54 16.87
CA ALA A 52 -10.75 -11.47 15.83
C ALA A 52 -11.51 -11.35 14.49
N TRP A 53 -12.76 -10.87 14.52
CA TRP A 53 -13.56 -10.68 13.31
C TRP A 53 -13.00 -9.62 12.36
N LEU A 54 -12.10 -8.73 12.82
CA LEU A 54 -11.41 -7.77 11.93
C LEU A 54 -10.61 -8.45 10.82
N ASP A 55 -10.14 -9.67 11.08
CA ASP A 55 -9.33 -10.48 10.18
C ASP A 55 -10.15 -11.56 9.45
N ALA A 56 -11.32 -11.93 9.99
CA ALA A 56 -12.17 -13.00 9.47
C ALA A 56 -13.30 -12.48 8.58
N ASP A 57 -14.03 -11.46 9.02
CA ASP A 57 -15.18 -10.94 8.28
C ASP A 57 -14.67 -10.20 7.02
N ARG A 58 -15.41 -10.33 5.92
CA ARG A 58 -15.09 -9.70 4.63
C ARG A 58 -16.25 -8.82 4.19
N TYR A 59 -15.92 -7.63 3.71
CA TYR A 59 -16.90 -6.65 3.25
C TYR A 59 -16.57 -6.13 1.85
N ASP A 60 -17.64 -5.86 1.12
CA ASP A 60 -17.64 -5.08 -0.10
C ASP A 60 -18.04 -3.64 0.22
N ILE A 61 -17.18 -2.68 -0.11
CA ILE A 61 -17.49 -1.24 0.00
C ILE A 61 -17.79 -0.71 -1.40
N ASN A 62 -18.99 -0.13 -1.54
CA ASN A 62 -19.39 0.61 -2.72
C ASN A 62 -19.79 2.02 -2.30
N ALA A 63 -19.06 3.03 -2.76
CA ALA A 63 -19.32 4.41 -2.35
C ALA A 63 -19.37 5.36 -3.55
N VAL A 64 -20.33 6.27 -3.50
CA VAL A 64 -20.38 7.44 -4.38
C VAL A 64 -19.60 8.57 -3.71
N THR A 65 -18.56 9.05 -4.40
CA THR A 65 -17.73 10.17 -3.96
C THR A 65 -18.37 11.49 -4.39
N PRO A 66 -18.29 12.54 -3.56
CA PRO A 66 -18.85 13.85 -3.90
C PRO A 66 -18.06 14.53 -5.03
N GLY A 67 -18.74 15.38 -5.80
CA GLY A 67 -18.14 16.20 -6.86
C GLY A 67 -18.05 15.52 -8.23
N ASP A 68 -17.63 16.29 -9.24
CA ASP A 68 -17.52 15.83 -10.63
C ASP A 68 -16.10 15.43 -11.04
N VAL A 69 -15.12 15.79 -10.22
CA VAL A 69 -13.71 15.46 -10.45
C VAL A 69 -13.37 14.17 -9.72
N ARG A 70 -12.66 13.27 -10.41
CA ARG A 70 -12.17 12.04 -9.79
C ARG A 70 -11.19 12.39 -8.66
N PRO A 71 -11.47 12.01 -7.39
CA PRO A 71 -10.58 12.27 -6.28
C PRO A 71 -9.24 11.58 -6.49
N ASN A 72 -8.16 12.23 -6.06
CA ASN A 72 -6.84 11.62 -6.06
C ASN A 72 -6.77 10.48 -5.00
N LEU A 73 -5.64 9.77 -4.92
CA LEU A 73 -5.52 8.63 -4.02
C LEU A 73 -5.64 9.05 -2.54
N ASP A 74 -5.07 10.18 -2.16
CA ASP A 74 -5.09 10.67 -0.78
C ASP A 74 -6.51 11.04 -0.34
N ASP A 75 -7.26 11.71 -1.22
CA ASP A 75 -8.68 12.02 -1.02
C ASP A 75 -9.52 10.75 -0.87
N GLN A 76 -9.28 9.74 -1.72
CA GLN A 76 -9.97 8.44 -1.60
C GLN A 76 -9.68 7.77 -0.25
N MET A 77 -8.43 7.80 0.23
CA MET A 77 -8.08 7.23 1.53
C MET A 77 -8.61 8.06 2.69
N ALA A 78 -8.73 9.39 2.55
CA ALA A 78 -9.44 10.25 3.49
C ALA A 78 -10.91 9.84 3.63
N MET A 79 -11.63 9.69 2.52
CA MET A 79 -13.03 9.24 2.52
C MET A 79 -13.17 7.85 3.14
N LEU A 80 -12.23 6.93 2.88
CA LEU A 80 -12.23 5.61 3.51
C LEU A 80 -12.01 5.68 5.02
N ARG A 81 -11.14 6.58 5.50
CA ARG A 81 -10.95 6.82 6.95
C ARG A 81 -12.23 7.31 7.61
N GLU A 82 -12.90 8.28 6.99
CA GLU A 82 -14.20 8.79 7.48
C GLU A 82 -15.25 7.68 7.55
N LEU A 83 -15.35 6.86 6.50
CA LEU A 83 -16.26 5.71 6.47
C LEU A 83 -15.94 4.70 7.58
N LEU A 84 -14.66 4.40 7.84
CA LEU A 84 -14.25 3.51 8.93
C LEU A 84 -14.63 4.08 10.30
N VAL A 85 -14.45 5.39 10.52
CA VAL A 85 -14.84 6.04 11.77
C VAL A 85 -16.35 6.07 11.93
N ASP A 86 -17.10 6.45 10.89
CA ASP A 86 -18.55 6.58 11.00
C ASP A 86 -19.25 5.22 11.06
N ARG A 87 -18.89 4.29 10.17
CA ARG A 87 -19.64 3.03 10.01
C ARG A 87 -19.14 1.93 10.91
N PHE A 88 -17.83 1.84 11.13
CA PHE A 88 -17.23 0.83 12.02
C PHE A 88 -16.89 1.39 13.40
N LYS A 89 -17.18 2.67 13.68
CA LYS A 89 -16.89 3.33 14.96
C LYS A 89 -15.43 3.14 15.39
N LEU A 90 -14.52 3.18 14.41
CA LEU A 90 -13.10 2.95 14.59
C LEU A 90 -12.47 4.03 15.50
N THR A 91 -11.89 3.60 16.61
CA THR A 91 -11.03 4.42 17.48
C THR A 91 -9.70 3.71 17.72
N PHE A 92 -8.62 4.48 17.81
CA PHE A 92 -7.27 3.93 18.00
C PHE A 92 -6.33 4.97 18.59
N HIS A 93 -5.22 4.49 19.14
CA HIS A 93 -4.05 5.29 19.45
C HIS A 93 -2.81 4.70 18.77
N ARG A 94 -1.68 5.41 18.92
CA ARG A 94 -0.40 4.99 18.35
C ARG A 94 0.63 4.81 19.45
N GLU A 95 1.44 3.77 19.33
CA GLU A 95 2.55 3.53 20.24
C GLU A 95 3.74 2.93 19.51
N GLN A 96 4.94 3.14 20.05
CA GLN A 96 6.16 2.60 19.46
C GLN A 96 6.35 1.15 19.88
N ARG A 97 6.48 0.24 18.90
CA ARG A 97 6.77 -1.18 19.15
C ARG A 97 7.83 -1.69 18.20
N GLU A 98 8.54 -2.72 18.62
CA GLU A 98 9.45 -3.44 17.74
C GLU A 98 8.72 -4.42 16.82
N PHE A 99 9.09 -4.41 15.54
CA PHE A 99 8.64 -5.39 14.55
C PHE A 99 9.80 -5.90 13.72
N SER A 100 9.61 -7.06 13.08
CA SER A 100 10.42 -7.46 11.94
C SER A 100 10.09 -6.54 10.76
N VAL A 101 11.09 -5.83 10.26
CA VAL A 101 10.97 -4.83 9.19
C VAL A 101 11.98 -5.09 8.10
N TYR A 102 11.76 -4.47 6.94
CA TYR A 102 12.83 -4.21 5.98
C TYR A 102 13.35 -2.79 6.15
N ALA A 103 14.65 -2.63 6.38
CA ALA A 103 15.30 -1.33 6.32
C ALA A 103 15.75 -1.07 4.87
N LEU A 104 15.18 -0.04 4.23
CA LEU A 104 15.63 0.45 2.95
C LEU A 104 16.88 1.32 3.17
N THR A 105 18.01 0.90 2.63
CA THR A 105 19.30 1.59 2.80
C THR A 105 20.01 1.73 1.45
N ILE A 106 21.01 2.61 1.39
CA ILE A 106 21.89 2.72 0.23
C ILE A 106 22.79 1.47 0.17
N ASN A 107 22.93 0.88 -1.01
CA ASN A 107 23.83 -0.25 -1.19
C ASN A 107 25.29 0.21 -1.33
N ARG A 108 26.23 -0.74 -1.37
CA ARG A 108 27.67 -0.44 -1.46
C ARG A 108 28.10 0.34 -2.72
N ASN A 109 27.27 0.33 -3.77
CA ASN A 109 27.56 0.98 -5.04
C ASN A 109 27.03 2.43 -5.09
N GLY A 110 26.40 2.91 -4.01
CA GLY A 110 25.79 4.23 -3.95
C GLY A 110 24.43 4.32 -4.65
N PRO A 111 23.65 5.38 -4.39
CA PRO A 111 22.33 5.55 -4.99
C PRO A 111 22.43 5.84 -6.48
N LYS A 112 21.64 5.15 -7.29
CA LYS A 112 21.46 5.38 -8.73
C LYS A 112 20.12 6.06 -8.98
N LEU A 113 19.95 7.22 -8.37
CA LEU A 113 18.71 7.99 -8.40
C LEU A 113 18.96 9.34 -9.07
N LYS A 114 18.05 9.77 -9.95
CA LYS A 114 18.10 11.11 -10.53
C LYS A 114 17.35 12.06 -9.59
N ALA A 115 17.98 13.17 -9.19
CA ALA A 115 17.27 14.21 -8.45
C ALA A 115 16.14 14.79 -9.32
N SER A 116 14.95 14.98 -8.74
CA SER A 116 13.83 15.57 -9.46
C SER A 116 14.05 17.07 -9.66
N ALA A 117 13.69 17.56 -10.85
CA ALA A 117 13.70 18.98 -11.18
C ALA A 117 12.31 19.63 -11.04
N ALA A 118 11.27 18.84 -10.72
CA ALA A 118 9.94 19.35 -10.50
C ALA A 118 9.87 20.21 -9.22
N PRO A 119 8.97 21.21 -9.17
CA PRO A 119 8.64 21.91 -7.93
C PRO A 119 8.31 20.96 -6.79
N VAL A 120 8.69 21.33 -5.56
CA VAL A 120 8.47 20.50 -4.36
C VAL A 120 6.97 20.27 -4.08
N ASP A 121 6.13 21.22 -4.52
CA ASP A 121 4.68 21.20 -4.32
C ASP A 121 3.95 20.36 -5.38
N ASP A 122 4.63 19.97 -6.46
CA ASP A 122 4.04 19.08 -7.45
C ASP A 122 3.82 17.69 -6.83
N PRO A 123 2.64 17.08 -7.02
CA PRO A 123 2.35 15.78 -6.43
C PRO A 123 3.32 14.71 -6.97
N PRO A 124 3.80 13.79 -6.10
CA PRO A 124 4.63 12.70 -6.55
C PRO A 124 3.81 11.69 -7.38
N GLU A 125 4.46 11.05 -8.34
CA GLU A 125 3.88 9.93 -9.08
C GLU A 125 4.60 8.64 -8.66
N LEU A 126 3.85 7.66 -8.12
CA LEU A 126 4.36 6.37 -7.65
C LEU A 126 3.30 5.30 -7.91
N VAL A 127 3.05 4.99 -9.19
CA VAL A 127 1.97 4.07 -9.58
C VAL A 127 2.56 2.82 -10.22
N ASN A 128 2.26 1.65 -9.67
CA ASN A 128 2.64 0.38 -10.30
C ASN A 128 1.88 0.19 -11.61
N ILE A 129 2.63 -0.05 -12.68
CA ILE A 129 2.14 -0.47 -13.98
C ILE A 129 2.46 -1.95 -14.12
N VAL A 130 1.41 -2.75 -14.12
CA VAL A 130 1.51 -4.20 -14.27
C VAL A 130 1.40 -4.54 -15.76
N TYR A 131 2.41 -5.21 -16.28
CA TYR A 131 2.41 -5.76 -17.64
C TYR A 131 2.22 -7.28 -17.53
N PRO A 132 1.01 -7.81 -17.82
CA PRO A 132 0.76 -9.24 -17.74
C PRO A 132 1.78 -10.04 -18.56
N GLY A 133 2.53 -10.93 -17.91
CA GLY A 133 3.59 -11.72 -18.54
C GLY A 133 4.95 -11.02 -18.68
N GLU A 134 5.07 -9.70 -18.50
CA GLU A 134 6.35 -8.99 -18.68
C GLU A 134 6.91 -8.40 -17.37
N GLY A 135 6.15 -8.49 -16.28
CA GLY A 135 6.54 -8.01 -14.95
C GLY A 135 5.90 -6.67 -14.58
N VAL A 136 6.51 -5.98 -13.63
CA VAL A 136 6.00 -4.72 -13.08
C VAL A 136 6.99 -3.60 -13.35
N ARG A 137 6.47 -2.43 -13.72
CA ARG A 137 7.21 -1.18 -13.76
C ARG A 137 6.60 -0.20 -12.76
N LEU A 138 7.47 0.44 -12.01
CA LEU A 138 7.11 1.57 -11.16
C LEU A 138 7.89 2.80 -11.63
N PRO A 139 7.26 3.70 -12.38
CA PRO A 139 7.76 5.06 -12.49
C PRO A 139 7.54 5.78 -11.16
N ALA A 140 8.64 6.32 -10.62
CA ALA A 140 8.65 7.27 -9.52
C ALA A 140 9.03 8.64 -10.07
N ARG A 141 8.18 9.66 -9.88
CA ARG A 141 8.47 11.05 -10.25
C ARG A 141 8.24 11.96 -9.05
N ASN A 142 9.18 12.88 -8.84
CA ASN A 142 9.16 13.84 -7.75
C ASN A 142 8.94 13.20 -6.36
N ALA A 143 9.44 11.98 -6.14
CA ALA A 143 9.11 11.18 -4.96
C ALA A 143 10.23 11.21 -3.89
N THR A 144 9.86 11.24 -2.61
CA THR A 144 10.81 11.03 -1.51
C THR A 144 11.05 9.54 -1.25
N MET A 145 12.16 9.19 -0.61
CA MET A 145 12.42 7.80 -0.20
C MET A 145 11.42 7.28 0.84
N GLY A 146 10.89 8.15 1.70
CA GLY A 146 9.80 7.81 2.61
C GLY A 146 8.51 7.44 1.87
N GLN A 147 8.15 8.17 0.81
CA GLN A 147 6.98 7.84 -0.03
C GLN A 147 7.19 6.52 -0.80
N PHE A 148 8.39 6.31 -1.33
CA PHE A 148 8.74 5.06 -1.98
C PHE A 148 8.66 3.87 -1.01
N ALA A 149 9.21 3.98 0.21
CA ALA A 149 9.11 2.97 1.26
C ALA A 149 7.65 2.70 1.66
N ALA A 150 6.83 3.74 1.79
CA ALA A 150 5.41 3.62 2.10
C ALA A 150 4.64 2.84 1.02
N MET A 151 4.96 3.06 -0.26
CA MET A 151 4.38 2.32 -1.36
C MET A 151 4.85 0.86 -1.37
N MET A 152 6.14 0.61 -1.16
CA MET A 152 6.71 -0.74 -1.07
C MET A 152 6.06 -1.59 0.03
N GLN A 153 5.90 -1.07 1.25
CA GLN A 153 5.24 -1.83 2.33
C GLN A 153 3.75 -2.07 2.10
N ARG A 154 3.08 -1.25 1.26
CA ARG A 154 1.64 -1.36 1.00
C ARG A 154 1.34 -2.41 -0.07
N SER A 155 2.18 -2.49 -1.09
CA SER A 155 1.85 -3.23 -2.32
C SER A 155 2.80 -4.37 -2.64
N ILE A 156 4.01 -4.35 -2.07
CA ILE A 156 5.11 -5.22 -2.51
C ILE A 156 5.54 -6.18 -1.39
N PHE A 157 5.62 -5.72 -0.14
CA PHE A 157 6.15 -6.52 0.97
C PHE A 157 5.11 -6.83 2.05
N ASP A 158 5.32 -7.95 2.75
CA ASP A 158 4.52 -8.44 3.89
C ASP A 158 4.88 -7.76 5.21
N ARG A 159 5.96 -6.96 5.23
CA ARG A 159 6.53 -6.32 6.41
C ARG A 159 6.64 -4.81 6.24
N PRO A 160 6.67 -4.05 7.35
CA PRO A 160 6.96 -2.63 7.29
C PRO A 160 8.30 -2.38 6.60
N VAL A 161 8.34 -1.35 5.76
CA VAL A 161 9.57 -0.87 5.13
C VAL A 161 9.92 0.48 5.75
N LEU A 162 11.09 0.56 6.37
CA LEU A 162 11.61 1.78 6.99
C LEU A 162 12.64 2.42 6.07
N ASP A 163 12.43 3.68 5.71
CA ASP A 163 13.44 4.47 5.03
C ASP A 163 14.60 4.77 6.00
N ARG A 164 15.77 4.22 5.69
CA ARG A 164 17.06 4.48 6.33
C ARG A 164 18.12 4.84 5.29
N THR A 165 17.71 5.40 4.16
CA THR A 165 18.62 5.81 3.09
C THR A 165 19.41 7.06 3.47
N GLY A 166 18.84 7.92 4.33
CA GLY A 166 19.42 9.22 4.68
C GLY A 166 19.38 10.23 3.53
N LEU A 167 18.58 9.97 2.49
CA LEU A 167 18.45 10.83 1.31
C LEU A 167 17.35 11.89 1.52
N PRO A 168 17.69 13.19 1.63
CA PRO A 168 16.73 14.23 2.00
C PRO A 168 15.90 14.78 0.81
N GLY A 169 16.20 14.34 -0.42
CA GLY A 169 15.65 14.91 -1.65
C GLY A 169 14.42 14.21 -2.22
N ARG A 170 13.99 14.70 -3.38
CA ARG A 170 13.02 14.06 -4.26
C ARG A 170 13.71 13.52 -5.50
N TYR A 171 13.22 12.40 -6.00
CA TYR A 171 13.91 11.63 -7.04
C TYR A 171 12.95 11.18 -8.14
N ASP A 172 13.51 11.09 -9.34
CA ASP A 172 12.91 10.48 -10.50
C ASP A 172 13.66 9.17 -10.81
N PHE A 173 12.95 8.07 -10.91
CA PHE A 173 13.52 6.78 -11.27
C PHE A 173 12.45 5.83 -11.79
N ASP A 174 12.88 4.82 -12.55
CA ASP A 174 12.04 3.70 -12.92
C ASP A 174 12.59 2.45 -12.25
N LEU A 175 11.70 1.64 -11.68
CA LEU A 175 12.04 0.34 -11.12
C LEU A 175 11.24 -0.73 -11.87
N GLU A 176 11.95 -1.72 -12.38
CA GLU A 176 11.33 -2.84 -13.11
C GLU A 176 11.74 -4.18 -12.51
N TRP A 177 10.77 -5.06 -12.24
CA TRP A 177 11.04 -6.37 -11.68
C TRP A 177 10.03 -7.42 -12.12
N THR A 178 10.42 -8.69 -12.01
CA THR A 178 9.50 -9.82 -12.11
C THR A 178 8.85 -10.04 -10.74
N PRO A 179 7.51 -9.94 -10.61
CA PRO A 179 6.85 -10.14 -9.33
C PRO A 179 6.87 -11.61 -8.91
N ASP A 180 6.95 -11.88 -7.61
CA ASP A 180 6.83 -13.23 -7.06
C ASP A 180 5.39 -13.58 -6.64
N GLU A 181 5.18 -14.84 -6.24
CA GLU A 181 3.88 -15.40 -5.86
C GLU A 181 3.22 -14.71 -4.65
N PHE A 182 4.00 -13.99 -3.83
CA PHE A 182 3.50 -13.27 -2.65
C PHE A 182 3.06 -11.85 -2.99
N GLN A 183 3.39 -11.35 -4.17
CA GLN A 183 3.00 -10.02 -4.62
C GLN A 183 1.63 -10.04 -5.33
N PHE A 184 0.88 -8.94 -5.21
CA PHE A 184 -0.39 -8.74 -5.91
C PHE A 184 -1.38 -9.91 -5.74
N ASP A 185 -1.47 -10.47 -4.52
CA ASP A 185 -2.36 -11.58 -4.15
C ASP A 185 -2.19 -12.84 -5.03
N GLY A 186 -0.99 -13.07 -5.58
CA GLY A 186 -0.69 -14.21 -6.46
C GLY A 186 -1.41 -14.15 -7.81
N THR A 187 -2.02 -13.01 -8.13
CA THR A 187 -2.75 -12.82 -9.41
C THR A 187 -1.80 -12.67 -10.60
N LEU A 188 -0.55 -12.29 -10.34
CA LEU A 188 0.50 -12.27 -11.34
C LEU A 188 1.20 -13.62 -11.30
N LYS A 189 0.95 -14.43 -12.34
CA LYS A 189 1.68 -15.67 -12.53
C LYS A 189 3.12 -15.34 -12.87
N ASP A 190 4.04 -16.05 -12.22
CA ASP A 190 5.45 -16.04 -12.56
C ASP A 190 5.59 -16.34 -14.05
N ASN A 191 6.31 -15.49 -14.79
CA ASN A 191 6.65 -15.77 -16.18
C ASN A 191 8.11 -16.25 -16.21
N PRO A 192 8.35 -17.56 -16.39
CA PRO A 192 9.70 -18.11 -16.45
C PRO A 192 10.54 -17.57 -17.63
N GLU A 193 9.91 -16.90 -18.61
CA GLU A 193 10.59 -16.24 -19.72
C GLU A 193 10.98 -14.77 -19.42
N SER A 194 10.57 -14.22 -18.27
CA SER A 194 10.93 -12.85 -17.91
C SER A 194 12.44 -12.73 -17.67
N THR A 195 13.08 -11.78 -18.34
CA THR A 195 14.51 -11.46 -18.17
C THR A 195 14.74 -10.44 -17.05
N LYS A 196 13.69 -9.93 -16.41
CA LYS A 196 13.80 -8.90 -15.35
C LYS A 196 14.21 -9.54 -14.02
N PRO A 197 15.05 -8.86 -13.22
CA PRO A 197 15.44 -9.35 -11.90
C PRO A 197 14.24 -9.39 -10.94
N GLY A 198 14.33 -10.21 -9.89
CA GLY A 198 13.41 -10.13 -8.75
C GLY A 198 13.58 -8.82 -7.98
N ILE A 199 12.57 -8.42 -7.20
CA ILE A 199 12.51 -7.08 -6.57
C ILE A 199 13.76 -6.72 -5.74
N PHE A 200 14.33 -7.65 -4.98
CA PHE A 200 15.54 -7.40 -4.17
C PHE A 200 16.79 -7.13 -5.02
N ALA A 201 16.90 -7.81 -6.16
CA ALA A 201 18.00 -7.59 -7.11
C ALA A 201 17.76 -6.30 -7.90
N ALA A 202 16.52 -6.03 -8.34
CA ALA A 202 16.14 -4.82 -9.04
C ALA A 202 16.49 -3.54 -8.23
N LEU A 203 16.16 -3.52 -6.94
CA LEU A 203 16.53 -2.41 -6.05
C LEU A 203 18.04 -2.15 -6.02
N GLN A 204 18.85 -3.21 -5.99
CA GLN A 204 20.31 -3.11 -5.91
C GLN A 204 20.93 -2.70 -7.24
N GLU A 205 20.50 -3.33 -8.33
CA GLU A 205 21.08 -3.16 -9.66
C GLU A 205 20.66 -1.84 -10.29
N GLN A 206 19.37 -1.48 -10.18
CA GLN A 206 18.79 -0.33 -10.87
C GLN A 206 18.85 0.94 -10.04
N LEU A 207 18.57 0.86 -8.73
CA LEU A 207 18.46 2.05 -7.86
C LEU A 207 19.65 2.24 -6.93
N GLY A 208 20.53 1.24 -6.80
CA GLY A 208 21.62 1.33 -5.82
C GLY A 208 21.12 1.27 -4.37
N LEU A 209 19.95 0.67 -4.14
CA LEU A 209 19.32 0.54 -2.83
C LEU A 209 19.27 -0.93 -2.42
N LYS A 210 19.15 -1.21 -1.13
CA LYS A 210 18.99 -2.57 -0.61
C LYS A 210 17.95 -2.60 0.51
N LEU A 211 17.28 -3.74 0.65
CA LEU A 211 16.42 -4.04 1.79
C LEU A 211 17.13 -5.01 2.71
N GLU A 212 17.21 -4.65 3.99
CA GLU A 212 17.80 -5.48 5.02
C GLU A 212 16.72 -5.93 6.00
N ALA A 213 16.53 -7.24 6.13
CA ALA A 213 15.64 -7.79 7.14
C ALA A 213 16.25 -7.53 8.53
N THR A 214 15.52 -6.80 9.37
CA THR A 214 16.00 -6.43 10.71
C THR A 214 14.82 -6.24 11.66
N ARG A 215 15.12 -5.93 12.93
CA ARG A 215 14.13 -5.44 13.88
C ARG A 215 14.26 -3.93 14.04
N GLY A 216 13.13 -3.26 14.20
CA GLY A 216 13.14 -1.82 14.41
C GLY A 216 11.86 -1.29 15.03
N PRO A 217 11.94 -0.10 15.65
CA PRO A 217 10.78 0.58 16.18
C PRO A 217 9.89 1.06 15.02
N VAL A 218 8.61 0.69 15.08
CA VAL A 218 7.57 1.20 14.18
C VAL A 218 6.46 1.77 15.05
N LEU A 219 5.86 2.86 14.59
CA LEU A 219 4.68 3.44 15.22
C LEU A 219 3.47 2.56 14.90
N ALA A 220 3.15 1.64 15.80
CA ALA A 220 2.03 0.73 15.70
C ALA A 220 0.70 1.47 15.88
N MET A 221 -0.34 0.98 15.24
CA MET A 221 -1.72 1.39 15.49
C MET A 221 -2.38 0.38 16.42
N ILE A 222 -2.89 0.84 17.56
CA ILE A 222 -3.59 0.00 18.52
C ILE A 222 -5.08 0.32 18.44
N ILE A 223 -5.87 -0.67 18.02
CA ILE A 223 -7.33 -0.53 17.90
C ILE A 223 -7.93 -0.54 19.32
N ASP A 224 -8.53 0.59 19.70
CA ASP A 224 -9.20 0.76 20.99
C ASP A 224 -10.66 0.35 20.93
N GLY A 225 -11.31 0.59 19.79
CA GLY A 225 -12.74 0.38 19.61
C GLY A 225 -13.08 0.20 18.13
N VAL A 226 -13.95 -0.77 17.86
CA VAL A 226 -14.47 -1.04 16.53
C VAL A 226 -15.73 -1.91 16.64
N THR A 227 -16.75 -1.57 15.86
CA THR A 227 -18.00 -2.30 15.79
C THR A 227 -18.21 -2.83 14.38
N ARG A 228 -18.97 -3.93 14.25
CA ARG A 228 -19.48 -4.31 12.93
C ARG A 228 -20.32 -3.16 12.36
N PRO A 229 -20.31 -2.96 11.02
CA PRO A 229 -21.00 -1.85 10.42
C PRO A 229 -22.52 -2.05 10.60
N SER A 230 -23.24 -0.96 10.81
CA SER A 230 -24.70 -0.99 10.77
C SER A 230 -25.17 -1.48 9.39
N GLU A 231 -26.28 -2.22 9.36
CA GLU A 231 -26.93 -2.58 8.11
C GLU A 231 -27.28 -1.30 7.31
N ASN A 232 -27.16 -1.38 5.98
CA ASN A 232 -27.44 -0.29 5.05
C ASN A 232 -28.80 -0.44 4.41
#